data_AF-A0A428H5A9-F1
#
_entry.id   AF-A0A428H5A9-F1
#
_cell.length_a   1.000
_cell.length_b   1.000
_cell.length_c   1.000
_cell.angle_alpha   90.00
_cell.angle_beta   90.00
_cell.angle_gamma   90.00
#
_symmetry.space_group_name_H-M   'P 1'
#
loop_
_entity.id
_entity.type
_entity.pdbx_description
1 polymer ?
#
loop_
_entity_poly.entity_id
_entity_poly.type
_entity_poly.pdbx_seq_one_letter_code
_entity_poly.pdbx_strand_id
1 'polypeptide(L)' 'MSLTDLLVELEAAKDSKNAGPMEAYMRHQFFFLGIAAPERNALYKKYFPKAKKQRLSTGIL' A
#
# COMPACT_ATOMS: atom_id res chain seq x y z
N MET A 1 -14.51 -10.95 -0.42
CA MET A 1 -13.51 -10.71 -1.48
C MET A 1 -12.27 -11.53 -1.17
N SER A 2 -11.57 -12.02 -2.19
CA SER A 2 -10.35 -12.81 -2.05
C SER A 2 -9.09 -11.94 -2.04
N LEU A 3 -7.95 -12.53 -1.66
CA LEU A 3 -6.65 -11.86 -1.78
C LEU A 3 -6.30 -11.54 -3.24
N THR A 4 -6.65 -12.43 -4.16
CA THR A 4 -6.39 -12.25 -5.60
C THR A 4 -7.11 -11.01 -6.14
N ASP A 5 -8.36 -10.81 -5.74
CA ASP A 5 -9.13 -9.62 -6.12
C ASP A 5 -8.44 -8.32 -5.66
N LEU A 6 -7.83 -8.32 -4.46
CA LEU A 6 -7.09 -7.16 -3.95
C LEU A 6 -5.85 -6.87 -4.79
N LEU A 7 -5.10 -7.91 -5.18
CA LEU A 7 -3.91 -7.74 -6.02
C LEU A 7 -4.24 -7.17 -7.39
N VAL A 8 -5.35 -7.63 -7.99
CA VAL A 8 -5.85 -7.09 -9.27
C VAL A 8 -6.21 -5.61 -9.14
N GLU A 9 -6.93 -5.21 -8.09
CA GLU A 9 -7.30 -3.81 -7.87
C GLU A 9 -6.07 -2.93 -7.56
N LEU A 10 -5.07 -3.44 -6.84
CA LEU A 10 -3.82 -2.73 -6.59
C LEU A 10 -3.02 -2.51 -7.88
N GLU A 11 -2.88 -3.53 -8.72
CA GLU A 11 -2.14 -3.39 -9.99
C GLU A 11 -2.86 -2.41 -10.93
N ALA A 12 -4.20 -2.43 -10.97
CA ALA A 12 -4.99 -1.50 -11.77
C ALA A 12 -4.88 -0.04 -11.27
N ALA A 13 -4.63 0.18 -9.98
CA ALA A 13 -4.45 1.49 -9.38
C ALA A 13 -3.02 2.04 -9.49
N LYS A 14 -2.10 1.33 -10.16
CA LYS A 14 -0.69 1.71 -10.30
C LYS A 14 -0.53 3.11 -10.92
N ASP A 15 0.32 3.92 -10.31
CA ASP A 15 0.76 5.22 -10.81
C ASP A 15 2.28 5.24 -11.00
N SER A 16 2.71 5.07 -12.25
CA SER A 16 4.13 5.02 -12.58
C SER A 16 4.85 6.37 -12.37
N LYS A 17 4.13 7.50 -12.35
CA LYS A 17 4.73 8.82 -12.09
C LYS A 17 5.12 8.95 -10.62
N ASN A 18 4.29 8.41 -9.73
CA ASN A 18 4.53 8.42 -8.29
C ASN A 18 5.44 7.28 -7.82
N ALA A 19 5.54 6.19 -8.57
CA ALA A 19 6.39 5.05 -8.24
C ALA A 19 7.87 5.45 -8.07
N GLY A 20 8.46 6.15 -9.04
CA GLY A 20 9.88 6.53 -9.01
C GLY A 20 10.31 7.30 -7.76
N PRO A 21 9.61 8.39 -7.39
CA PRO A 21 9.88 9.11 -6.14
C PRO A 21 9.77 8.24 -4.87
N MET A 22 8.81 7.31 -4.82
CA MET A 22 8.65 6.40 -3.67
C MET A 22 9.79 5.38 -3.58
N GLU A 23 10.23 4.85 -4.71
CA GLU A 23 11.40 3.96 -4.78
C GLU A 23 12.66 4.71 -4.33
N ALA A 24 12.86 5.93 -4.82
CA ALA A 24 14.00 6.77 -4.44
C ALA A 24 14.03 7.07 -2.93
N TYR A 25 12.87 7.37 -2.33
CA TYR A 25 12.73 7.53 -0.89
C TYR A 25 13.19 6.28 -0.12
N MET A 26 12.86 5.10 -0.63
CA MET A 26 13.28 3.81 -0.07
C MET A 26 14.67 3.34 -0.58
N ARG A 27 15.49 4.25 -1.13
CA ARG A 27 16.84 3.96 -1.66
C ARG A 27 16.86 2.82 -2.67
N HIS A 28 15.80 2.73 -3.48
CA HIS A 28 15.59 1.72 -4.52
C HIS A 28 15.67 0.27 -4.01
N GLN A 29 15.40 0.02 -2.73
CA GLN A 29 15.39 -1.33 -2.15
C GLN A 29 14.13 -2.13 -2.49
N PHE A 30 13.07 -1.43 -2.91
CA PHE A 30 11.78 -2.02 -3.25
C PHE A 30 11.21 -1.36 -4.48
N PHE A 31 10.50 -2.14 -5.29
CA PHE A 31 9.64 -1.63 -6.35
C PHE A 31 8.33 -1.12 -5.76
N PHE A 32 7.79 -0.03 -6.33
CA PHE A 32 6.53 0.54 -5.88
C PHE A 32 5.50 0.63 -7.01
N LEU A 33 4.23 0.40 -6.67
CA LEU A 33 3.09 0.68 -7.55
C LEU A 33 2.75 2.17 -7.63
N GLY A 34 3.36 3.02 -6.79
CA GLY A 34 3.11 4.47 -6.79
C GLY A 34 1.78 4.91 -6.15
N ILE A 35 1.06 4.01 -5.47
CA ILE A 35 -0.25 4.31 -4.88
C ILE A 35 -0.07 5.08 -3.56
N ALA A 36 -0.70 6.25 -3.46
CA ALA A 36 -0.60 7.07 -2.26
C ALA A 36 -1.33 6.43 -1.07
N ALA A 37 -0.93 6.81 0.15
CA ALA A 37 -1.52 6.25 1.36
C ALA A 37 -3.05 6.37 1.45
N PRO A 38 -3.70 7.51 1.09
CA PRO A 38 -5.16 7.61 1.12
C PRO A 38 -5.86 6.62 0.18
N GLU A 39 -5.38 6.49 -1.05
CA GLU A 39 -5.94 5.62 -2.09
C GLU A 39 -5.79 4.14 -1.71
N ARG A 40 -4.59 3.73 -1.31
CA ARG A 40 -4.32 2.37 -0.83
C ARG A 40 -5.18 2.04 0.40
N ASN A 41 -5.36 2.99 1.32
CA ASN A 41 -6.17 2.76 2.53
C ASN A 41 -7.66 2.58 2.19
N ALA A 42 -8.16 3.24 1.14
CA ALA A 42 -9.53 3.04 0.66
C ALA A 42 -9.73 1.63 0.11
N LEU A 43 -8.79 1.15 -0.73
CA LEU A 43 -8.77 -0.23 -1.22
C LEU A 43 -8.71 -1.22 -0.06
N TYR A 44 -7.73 -1.07 0.83
CA TYR A 44 -7.52 -1.94 2.00
C TYR A 44 -8.79 -2.14 2.85
N LYS A 45 -9.54 -1.08 3.14
CA LYS A 45 -10.75 -1.14 4.00
C LYS A 45 -11.84 -2.06 3.44
N LYS A 46 -11.92 -2.18 2.11
CA LYS A 46 -12.89 -3.04 1.41
C LYS A 46 -12.65 -4.52 1.67
N TYR A 47 -11.38 -4.92 1.74
CA TYR A 47 -10.96 -6.32 1.87
C TYR A 47 -10.82 -6.77 3.32
N PHE A 48 -10.53 -5.84 4.24
CA PHE A 48 -10.28 -6.15 5.64
C PHE A 48 -11.24 -5.38 6.58
N PRO A 49 -12.57 -5.55 6.45
CA PRO A 49 -13.56 -4.74 7.18
C PRO A 49 -13.51 -4.94 8.71
N LYS A 50 -13.03 -6.10 9.17
CA LYS A 50 -12.91 -6.44 10.60
C LYS A 50 -11.51 -6.17 11.17
N ALA A 51 -10.54 -5.77 10.33
CA ALA A 51 -9.18 -5.54 10.79
C ALA A 51 -9.12 -4.21 11.57
N LYS A 52 -8.84 -4.29 12.87
CA LYS A 52 -8.56 -3.12 13.68
C LYS A 52 -7.14 -2.65 13.42
N LYS A 53 -6.94 -1.34 13.28
CA LYS A 53 -5.61 -0.74 13.21
C LYS A 53 -4.91 -0.99 14.55
N GLN A 54 -4.02 -1.97 14.61
CA GLN A 54 -3.12 -2.13 15.75
C GLN A 54 -2.09 -0.99 15.69
N ARG A 55 -2.01 -0.19 16.76
CA ARG A 55 -0.80 0.60 17.00
C ARG A 55 0.27 -0.38 17.43
N LEU A 56 1.13 -0.77 16.51
CA LEU A 56 2.44 -1.29 16.87
C LEU A 56 3.18 -0.13 17.54
N SER A 57 3.40 -0.22 18.85
CA SER A 57 4.35 0.63 19.55
C SER A 57 5.75 0.18 19.15
N THR A 58 6.21 0.58 17.96
CA THR A 58 7.63 0.47 17.64
C THR A 58 8.36 1.56 18.43
N GLY A 59 8.62 1.27 19.71
CA GLY A 59 9.69 1.90 20.45
C GLY A 59 11.00 1.41 19.86
N ILE A 60 11.43 2.04 18.77
CA ILE A 60 12.81 1.93 18.33
C ILE A 60 13.60 2.82 19.28
N LEU A 61 14.25 2.17 20.25
CA LEU A 61 15.41 2.68 20.96
C LEU A 61 16.62 2.61 20.02
#